data_AF-A0A842RIA2-F1
#
_entry.id   AF-A0A842RIA2-F1
#
_cell.length_a   1.000
_cell.length_b   1.000
_cell.length_c   1.000
_cell.angle_alpha   90.00
_cell.angle_beta   90.00
_cell.angle_gamma   90.00
#
_symmetry.space_group_name_H-M   'P 1'
#
loop_
_entity.id
_entity.type
_entity.pdbx_description
1 polymer ?
#
loop_
_entity_poly.entity_id
_entity_poly.type
_entity_poly.pdbx_seq_one_letter_code
_entity_poly.pdbx_strand_id
1 'polypeptide(L)'
;MTKKVKPGMSARKIATLHYELLLDNKKKEWVKTIKKSLRKAVDSPSGSPYYWWKTGRRYQKQYGYSYKYKHKDERQSSARHIKLFFHRLNKEGKPQGQVPIHIIKDEDDDDEWRVEVSSW
;
A
#
# COMPACT_ATOMS: atom_id res chain seq x y z
N MET A 1 9.93 10.11 14.35
CA MET A 1 9.84 8.63 14.44
C MET A 1 10.05 8.05 13.04
N THR A 2 10.93 7.06 12.88
CA THR A 2 11.20 6.43 11.57
C THR A 2 10.05 5.52 11.17
N LYS A 3 9.35 5.84 10.07
CA LYS A 3 8.33 4.98 9.47
C LYS A 3 9.00 3.72 8.93
N LYS A 4 8.69 2.56 9.52
CA LYS A 4 9.24 1.25 9.15
C LYS A 4 8.26 0.14 9.48
N VAL A 5 8.33 -0.96 8.73
CA VAL A 5 7.56 -2.17 9.00
C VAL A 5 8.03 -2.76 10.33
N LYS A 6 7.07 -3.19 11.15
CA LYS A 6 7.29 -3.83 12.43
C LYS A 6 6.43 -5.10 12.51
N PRO A 7 6.88 -6.14 13.22
CA PRO A 7 6.05 -7.31 13.50
C PRO A 7 4.74 -6.93 14.20
N GLY A 8 3.68 -7.69 13.94
CA GLY A 8 2.36 -7.54 14.55
C GLY A 8 1.56 -6.30 14.11
N MET A 9 1.97 -5.62 13.04
CA MET A 9 1.18 -4.50 12.50
C MET A 9 -0.13 -4.99 11.90
N SER A 10 -1.24 -4.34 12.25
CA SER A 10 -2.54 -4.66 11.65
C SER A 10 -2.59 -4.34 10.15
N ALA A 11 -3.51 -4.97 9.42
CA ALA A 11 -3.70 -4.74 7.99
C ALA A 11 -3.84 -3.24 7.63
N ARG A 12 -4.63 -2.49 8.41
CA ARG A 12 -4.80 -1.03 8.23
C ARG A 12 -3.48 -0.27 8.43
N LYS A 13 -2.69 -0.64 9.44
CA LYS A 13 -1.40 0.00 9.71
C LYS A 13 -0.41 -0.27 8.58
N ILE A 14 -0.34 -1.51 8.06
CA ILE A 14 0.48 -1.85 6.89
C ILE A 14 0.05 -1.10 5.64
N ALA A 15 -1.26 -1.06 5.34
CA ALA A 15 -1.79 -0.34 4.19
C ALA A 15 -1.50 1.17 4.25
N THR A 16 -1.67 1.77 5.43
CA THR A 16 -1.37 3.20 5.65
C THR A 16 0.13 3.46 5.47
N LEU A 17 0.97 2.63 6.10
CA LEU A 17 2.42 2.72 5.99
C LEU A 17 2.89 2.54 4.54
N HIS A 18 2.27 1.66 3.76
CA HIS A 18 2.56 1.48 2.34
C HIS A 18 2.42 2.79 1.55
N TYR A 19 1.30 3.50 1.71
CA TYR A 19 1.14 4.79 1.05
C TYR A 19 2.11 5.84 1.61
N GLU A 20 2.30 5.92 2.93
CA GLU A 20 3.24 6.88 3.53
C GLU A 20 4.68 6.70 3.01
N LEU A 21 5.18 5.47 2.93
CA LEU A 21 6.52 5.18 2.42
C LEU A 21 6.65 5.48 0.92
N LEU A 22 5.56 5.32 0.16
CA LEU A 22 5.49 5.76 -1.24
C LEU A 22 5.61 7.28 -1.32
N LEU A 23 4.83 8.03 -0.54
CA LEU A 23 4.86 9.49 -0.53
C LEU A 23 6.24 10.02 -0.08
N ASP A 24 6.88 9.36 0.89
CA ASP A 24 8.18 9.75 1.45
C ASP A 24 9.39 9.27 0.62
N ASN A 25 9.17 8.69 -0.57
CA ASN A 25 10.24 8.14 -1.42
C ASN A 25 11.12 7.09 -0.71
N LYS A 26 10.54 6.26 0.15
CA LYS A 26 11.27 5.22 0.91
C LYS A 26 11.12 3.83 0.27
N LYS A 27 11.62 3.66 -0.96
CA LYS A 27 11.43 2.42 -1.76
C LYS A 27 11.82 1.15 -1.01
N LYS A 28 13.02 1.11 -0.41
CA LYS A 28 13.52 -0.09 0.30
C LYS A 28 12.58 -0.54 1.42
N GLU A 29 12.03 0.40 2.16
CA GLU A 29 11.10 0.10 3.25
C GLU A 29 9.70 -0.20 2.71
N TRP A 30 9.28 0.51 1.66
CA TRP A 30 8.02 0.28 0.96
C TRP A 30 7.90 -1.15 0.45
N VAL A 31 8.97 -1.72 -0.11
CA VAL A 31 9.00 -3.13 -0.57
C VAL A 31 8.68 -4.12 0.55
N LYS A 32 9.07 -3.83 1.79
CA LYS A 32 8.79 -4.71 2.94
C LYS A 32 7.31 -4.78 3.28
N THR A 33 6.52 -3.79 2.86
CA THR A 33 5.05 -3.83 3.05
C THR A 33 4.37 -4.79 2.08
N ILE A 34 5.05 -5.25 1.03
CA ILE A 34 4.49 -6.06 -0.05
C ILE A 34 4.66 -7.55 0.26
N LYS A 35 3.72 -8.37 -0.22
CA LYS A 35 3.78 -9.83 -0.16
C LYS A 35 5.13 -10.32 -0.69
N LYS A 36 5.78 -11.23 0.04
CA LYS A 36 7.17 -11.65 -0.17
C LYS A 36 7.40 -12.18 -1.58
N SER A 37 6.48 -12.98 -2.10
CA SER A 37 6.53 -13.52 -3.47
C SER A 37 6.51 -12.45 -4.55
N LEU A 38 5.90 -11.28 -4.30
CA LEU A 38 5.82 -10.16 -5.24
C LEU A 38 7.03 -9.22 -5.18
N ARG A 39 7.83 -9.25 -4.11
CA ARG A 39 8.95 -8.30 -3.91
C ARG A 39 9.99 -8.37 -5.03
N LYS A 40 10.22 -9.56 -5.61
CA LYS A 40 11.14 -9.75 -6.75
C LYS A 40 10.73 -8.97 -8.00
N ALA A 41 9.43 -8.66 -8.14
CA ALA A 41 8.89 -7.95 -9.30
C ALA A 41 8.93 -6.42 -9.16
N VAL A 42 9.46 -5.87 -8.06
CA VAL A 42 9.52 -4.41 -7.82
C VAL A 42 10.44 -3.68 -8.79
N ASP A 43 11.47 -4.36 -9.29
CA ASP A 43 12.43 -3.80 -10.26
C ASP A 43 12.20 -4.33 -11.68
N SER A 44 11.19 -5.20 -11.87
CA SER A 44 10.79 -5.68 -13.20
C SER A 44 9.78 -4.72 -13.83
N PRO A 45 10.04 -4.14 -15.02
CA PRO A 45 9.10 -3.24 -15.70
C PRO A 45 7.74 -3.86 -16.03
N SER A 46 7.62 -5.19 -16.08
CA SER A 46 6.34 -5.89 -16.26
C SER A 46 5.66 -6.25 -14.93
N GLY A 47 6.35 -6.10 -13.81
CA GLY A 47 5.85 -6.45 -12.48
C GLY A 47 4.84 -5.44 -11.96
N SER A 48 3.72 -5.90 -11.41
CA SER A 48 2.72 -5.01 -10.82
C SER A 48 3.34 -4.06 -9.78
N PRO A 49 4.18 -4.51 -8.80
CA PRO A 49 4.79 -3.61 -7.83
C PRO A 49 5.64 -2.48 -8.44
N TYR A 50 6.31 -2.73 -9.57
CA TYR A 50 7.02 -1.67 -10.29
C TYR A 50 6.07 -0.55 -10.73
N TYR A 51 4.92 -0.90 -11.32
CA TYR A 51 3.91 0.07 -11.75
C TYR A 51 3.29 0.81 -10.57
N TRP A 52 3.07 0.12 -9.45
CA TRP A 52 2.49 0.71 -8.25
C TRP A 52 3.38 1.84 -7.72
N TRP A 53 4.68 1.54 -7.58
CA TRP A 53 5.67 2.52 -7.17
C TRP A 53 5.78 3.67 -8.18
N LYS A 54 6.04 3.35 -9.45
CA LYS A 54 6.30 4.35 -10.49
C LYS A 54 5.13 5.31 -10.66
N THR A 55 3.92 4.78 -10.72
CA THR A 55 2.74 5.60 -11.00
C THR A 55 2.28 6.37 -9.77
N GLY A 56 2.27 5.76 -8.58
CA GLY A 56 1.96 6.49 -7.36
C GLY A 56 2.95 7.64 -7.11
N ARG A 57 4.25 7.43 -7.37
CA ARG A 57 5.26 8.50 -7.29
C ARG A 57 5.06 9.59 -8.32
N ARG A 58 4.70 9.23 -9.55
CA ARG A 58 4.35 10.20 -10.59
C ARG A 58 3.16 11.05 -10.15
N TYR A 59 2.11 10.43 -9.62
CA TYR A 59 0.92 11.15 -9.16
C TYR A 59 1.17 12.04 -7.95
N GLN A 60 1.97 11.58 -6.98
CA GLN A 60 2.41 12.41 -5.87
C GLN A 60 3.19 13.64 -6.39
N LYS A 61 4.13 13.46 -7.32
CA LYS A 61 4.95 14.55 -7.86
C LYS A 61 4.16 15.54 -8.73
N GLN A 62 3.25 15.04 -9.57
CA GLN A 62 2.49 15.88 -10.53
C GLN A 62 1.27 16.55 -9.91
N TYR A 63 0.54 15.84 -9.04
CA TYR A 63 -0.76 16.29 -8.54
C TYR A 63 -0.80 16.54 -7.02
N GLY A 64 0.30 16.24 -6.31
CA GLY A 64 0.36 16.34 -4.85
C GLY A 64 -0.55 15.33 -4.16
N TYR A 65 -0.76 14.17 -4.77
CA TYR A 65 -1.69 13.18 -4.21
C TYR A 65 -1.22 12.62 -2.87
N SER A 66 -2.18 12.45 -1.96
CA SER A 66 -2.00 11.75 -0.69
C SER A 66 -3.18 10.79 -0.44
N TYR A 67 -3.06 9.91 0.54
CA TYR A 67 -4.04 8.85 0.78
C TYR A 67 -4.45 8.82 2.24
N LYS A 68 -5.76 8.80 2.50
CA LYS A 68 -6.33 8.71 3.84
C LYS A 68 -7.25 7.51 3.94
N TYR A 69 -7.04 6.67 4.95
CA TYR A 69 -7.92 5.52 5.20
C TYR A 69 -9.39 5.95 5.30
N LYS A 70 -10.26 5.24 4.58
CA LYS A 70 -11.70 5.47 4.58
C LYS A 70 -12.43 4.38 5.36
N HIS A 71 -12.44 3.16 4.85
CA HIS A 71 -13.16 2.04 5.44
C HIS A 71 -12.60 0.70 4.97
N LYS A 72 -13.02 -0.37 5.65
CA LYS A 72 -12.81 -1.77 5.26
C LYS A 72 -14.05 -2.26 4.53
N ASP A 73 -13.86 -3.04 3.47
CA ASP A 73 -14.94 -3.73 2.77
C ASP A 73 -15.22 -5.06 3.48
N GLU A 74 -16.21 -5.09 4.36
CA GLU A 74 -16.55 -6.28 5.15
C GLU A 74 -17.01 -7.46 4.27
N ARG A 75 -17.61 -7.19 3.10
CA ARG A 75 -18.10 -8.26 2.20
C ARG A 75 -16.97 -8.96 1.45
N GLN A 76 -15.85 -8.27 1.24
CA GLN A 76 -14.67 -8.81 0.55
C GLN A 76 -13.49 -9.07 1.50
N SER A 77 -13.76 -9.12 2.80
CA SER A 77 -12.76 -9.35 3.82
C SER A 77 -13.01 -10.64 4.59
N SER A 78 -11.93 -11.31 4.97
CA SER A 78 -11.88 -12.53 5.76
C SER A 78 -10.78 -12.41 6.82
N ALA A 79 -10.59 -13.46 7.63
CA ALA A 79 -9.52 -13.50 8.62
C ALA A 79 -8.10 -13.42 8.03
N ARG A 80 -7.92 -13.84 6.76
CA ARG A 80 -6.61 -13.90 6.09
C ARG A 80 -6.44 -12.90 4.95
N HIS A 81 -7.51 -12.26 4.49
CA HIS A 81 -7.48 -11.29 3.40
C HIS A 81 -8.40 -10.11 3.71
N ILE A 82 -7.90 -8.88 3.60
CA ILE A 82 -8.61 -7.66 3.95
C ILE A 82 -8.55 -6.70 2.78
N LYS A 83 -9.72 -6.26 2.31
CA LYS A 83 -9.83 -5.18 1.33
C LYS A 83 -10.14 -3.85 2.04
N LEU A 84 -9.27 -2.88 1.85
CA LEU A 84 -9.39 -1.54 2.42
C LEU A 84 -9.56 -0.51 1.32
N PHE A 85 -10.26 0.57 1.63
CA PHE A 85 -10.40 1.72 0.75
C PHE A 85 -9.75 2.96 1.37
N PHE A 86 -9.06 3.72 0.53
CA PHE A 86 -8.46 5.00 0.88
C PHE A 86 -9.07 6.10 0.00
N HIS A 87 -9.32 7.27 0.58
CA HIS A 87 -9.51 8.48 -0.19
C HIS A 87 -8.18 8.88 -0.82
N ARG A 88 -8.19 9.13 -2.13
CA ARG A 88 -7.11 9.86 -2.79
C ARG A 88 -7.41 11.33 -2.68
N LEU A 89 -6.50 12.11 -2.12
CA LEU A 89 -6.66 13.53 -1.88
C LEU A 89 -5.70 14.31 -2.78
N ASN A 90 -6.10 15.46 -3.29
CA ASN A 90 -5.20 16.37 -4.00
C ASN A 90 -4.30 17.17 -3.04
N LYS A 91 -3.47 18.07 -3.58
CA LYS A 91 -2.60 18.96 -2.80
C LYS A 91 -3.33 19.84 -1.76
N GLU A 92 -4.61 20.13 -1.97
CA GLU A 92 -5.48 20.91 -1.06
C GLU A 92 -6.20 20.02 -0.03
N GLY A 93 -5.96 18.70 -0.07
CA GLY A 93 -6.64 17.74 0.80
C GLY A 93 -8.06 17.37 0.36
N LYS A 94 -8.50 17.81 -0.83
CA LYS A 94 -9.83 17.49 -1.37
C LYS A 94 -9.86 16.09 -2.00
N PRO A 95 -10.92 15.28 -1.77
CA PRO A 95 -11.05 13.98 -2.39
C PRO A 95 -11.08 14.02 -3.93
N GLN A 96 -10.40 13.06 -4.57
CA GLN A 96 -10.31 12.83 -6.02
C GLN A 96 -10.68 11.38 -6.37
N GLY A 97 -11.59 10.81 -5.58
CA GLY A 97 -12.02 9.42 -5.65
C GLY A 97 -11.47 8.54 -4.52
N GLN A 98 -11.68 7.24 -4.69
CA GLN A 98 -11.27 6.21 -3.73
C GLN A 98 -10.44 5.15 -4.45
N VAL A 99 -9.45 4.60 -3.75
CA VAL A 99 -8.59 3.55 -4.27
C VAL A 99 -8.63 2.34 -3.33
N PRO A 100 -8.77 1.11 -3.86
CA PRO A 100 -8.70 -0.09 -3.06
C PRO A 100 -7.24 -0.53 -2.82
N ILE A 101 -7.01 -1.20 -1.71
CA ILE A 101 -5.77 -1.93 -1.42
C ILE A 101 -6.13 -3.25 -0.72
N HIS A 102 -5.51 -4.33 -1.18
CA HIS A 102 -5.73 -5.69 -0.69
C HIS A 102 -4.53 -6.10 0.16
N ILE A 103 -4.81 -6.52 1.39
CA ILE A 103 -3.81 -6.95 2.37
C ILE A 103 -4.07 -8.41 2.73
N ILE A 104 -3.05 -9.25 2.66
CA ILE A 104 -3.13 -10.68 2.94
C ILE A 104 -2.22 -11.05 4.11
N LYS A 105 -2.59 -12.08 4.87
CA LYS A 105 -1.68 -12.80 5.77
C LYS A 105 -0.70 -13.60 4.92
N ASP A 106 0.56 -13.20 4.94
CA ASP A 106 1.61 -13.79 4.11
C ASP A 106 2.31 -14.93 4.85
N GLU A 107 1.96 -16.17 4.52
CA GLU A 107 2.51 -17.38 5.13
C GLU A 107 4.03 -17.49 4.95
N ASP A 108 4.54 -16.96 3.82
CA ASP A 108 5.97 -16.93 3.54
C ASP A 108 6.73 -15.89 4.39
N ASP A 109 6.01 -15.03 5.13
CA ASP A 109 6.53 -13.90 5.90
C ASP A 109 5.94 -13.87 7.32
N ASP A 110 6.02 -15.01 8.01
CA ASP A 110 5.64 -15.21 9.41
C ASP A 110 4.15 -14.90 9.71
N ASP A 111 3.25 -15.20 8.77
CA ASP A 111 1.83 -14.84 8.85
C ASP A 111 1.62 -13.34 9.14
N GLU A 112 2.51 -12.47 8.66
CA GLU A 112 2.36 -11.03 8.81
C GLU A 112 1.46 -10.44 7.73
N TRP A 113 0.83 -9.30 8.03
CA TRP A 113 0.00 -8.62 7.04
C TRP A 113 0.87 -7.94 5.98
N ARG A 114 0.58 -8.19 4.70
CA ARG A 114 1.31 -7.63 3.55
C ARG A 114 0.38 -7.24 2.40
N VAL A 115 0.80 -6.26 1.61
CA VAL A 115 0.07 -5.78 0.43
C VAL A 115 0.19 -6.80 -0.70
N GLU A 116 -0.94 -7.31 -1.15
CA GLU A 116 -1.06 -8.21 -2.30
C GLU A 116 -1.46 -7.47 -3.57
N VAL A 117 -2.32 -6.45 -3.46
CA VAL A 117 -2.73 -5.59 -4.58
C VAL A 117 -2.83 -4.17 -4.07
N SER A 118 -2.32 -3.20 -4.83
CA SER A 118 -2.40 -1.78 -4.52
C SER A 118 -2.97 -0.99 -5.70
N SER A 119 -3.57 0.16 -5.42
CA SER A 119 -4.03 1.15 -6.41
C SER A 119 -3.56 2.54 -5.99
N TRP A 120 -3.44 3.49 -6.92
CA TRP A 120 -2.84 4.82 -6.68
C TRP A 120 -3.55 5.92 -7.47
#